data_AF-A0A1Q4DTC2-F1
#
_entry.id   AF-A0A1Q4DTC2-F1
#
_cell.length_a   1.000
_cell.length_b   1.000
_cell.length_c   1.000
_cell.angle_alpha   90.00
_cell.angle_beta   90.00
_cell.angle_gamma   90.00
#
_symmetry.space_group_name_H-M   'P 1'
#
loop_
_entity.id
_entity.type
_entity.pdbx_description
1 polymer ?
#
loop_
_entity_poly.entity_id
_entity_poly.type
_entity_poly.pdbx_seq_one_letter_code
_entity_poly.pdbx_strand_id
1 'polypeptide(L)'
;MHKRVERARGKASTHQCASCPDPARQWSYDETDPAPIEGTENGSTVRWSTDVERYRPLCLSCHKRTDNRVRRDEGRWNPRPLIGTANPRAKLTTDQVREIRRRAAAANQRLNVSALSREFGVCRGSIDRVLDGRSYRDVA
;
A
#
# COMPACT_ATOMS: atom_id res chain seq x y z
N MET A 1 14.53 -18.52 -7.63
CA MET A 1 15.23 -19.13 -6.48
C MET A 1 14.34 -19.98 -5.56
N HIS A 2 13.13 -19.54 -5.19
CA HIS A 2 12.25 -20.25 -4.25
C HIS A 2 12.06 -21.77 -4.50
N LYS A 3 11.92 -22.21 -5.76
CA LYS A 3 11.82 -23.65 -6.10
C LYS A 3 13.08 -24.45 -5.70
N ARG A 4 14.26 -23.84 -5.74
CA ARG A 4 15.53 -24.49 -5.34
C ARG A 4 15.60 -24.63 -3.82
N VAL A 5 15.22 -23.59 -3.08
CA VAL A 5 15.11 -23.63 -1.62
C VAL A 5 14.12 -24.72 -1.21
N GLU A 6 12.96 -24.78 -1.86
CA GLU A 6 11.95 -25.80 -1.58
C GLU A 6 12.45 -27.23 -1.82
N ARG A 7 13.21 -27.45 -2.90
CA ARG A 7 13.81 -28.77 -3.17
C ARG A 7 14.88 -29.16 -2.15
N ALA A 8 15.66 -28.20 -1.66
CA ALA A 8 16.77 -28.45 -0.73
C ALA A 8 16.30 -28.57 0.73
N ARG A 9 15.31 -27.77 1.14
CA ARG A 9 14.92 -27.55 2.54
C ARG A 9 13.45 -27.84 2.82
N GLY A 10 12.71 -28.33 1.82
CA GLY A 10 11.28 -28.60 1.92
C GLY A 10 10.40 -27.36 1.74
N LYS A 11 9.08 -27.56 1.81
CA LYS A 11 8.11 -26.47 1.70
C LYS A 11 8.26 -25.51 2.87
N ALA A 12 8.16 -24.20 2.64
CA ALA A 12 8.19 -23.23 3.74
C ALA A 12 7.16 -23.54 4.83
N SER A 13 6.00 -24.11 4.46
CA SER A 13 4.94 -24.48 5.39
C SER A 13 5.25 -25.64 6.35
N THR A 14 6.36 -26.36 6.15
CA THR A 14 6.82 -27.37 7.12
C THR A 14 7.70 -26.76 8.21
N HIS A 15 7.94 -25.45 8.16
CA HIS A 15 8.77 -24.71 9.10
C HIS A 15 7.95 -23.68 9.88
N GLN A 16 8.38 -23.38 11.10
CA GLN A 16 7.85 -22.24 11.85
C GLN A 16 8.35 -20.93 11.25
N CYS A 17 7.55 -19.86 11.32
CA CYS A 17 7.99 -18.54 10.90
C CYS A 17 9.20 -18.08 11.73
N ALA A 18 10.24 -17.61 11.07
CA ALA A 18 11.46 -17.12 11.73
C ALA A 18 11.27 -15.77 12.47
N SER A 19 10.06 -15.22 12.53
CA SER A 19 9.79 -13.89 13.12
C SER A 19 8.52 -13.82 13.97
N CYS A 20 7.75 -14.90 14.06
CA CYS A 20 6.60 -15.01 14.94
C CYS A 20 6.28 -16.49 15.20
N PRO A 21 5.41 -16.83 16.17
CA PRO A 21 5.08 -18.21 16.46
C PRO A 21 4.28 -18.94 15.36
N ASP A 22 3.73 -18.22 14.38
CA ASP A 22 2.88 -18.79 13.32
C ASP A 22 3.65 -19.73 12.37
N PRO A 23 2.96 -20.67 11.70
CA PRO A 23 3.58 -21.45 10.63
C PRO A 23 3.95 -20.56 9.44
N ALA A 24 5.09 -20.85 8.82
CA ALA A 24 5.50 -20.16 7.62
C ALA A 24 4.64 -20.55 6.40
N ARG A 25 4.69 -19.70 5.37
CA ARG A 25 3.97 -19.92 4.10
C ARG A 25 4.86 -19.67 2.89
N GLN A 26 5.94 -18.91 3.05
CA GLN A 26 6.84 -18.52 1.97
C GLN A 26 8.29 -18.53 2.45
N TRP A 27 9.20 -18.80 1.51
CA TRP A 27 10.62 -18.52 1.68
C TRP A 27 10.88 -17.05 1.35
N SER A 28 11.78 -16.40 2.10
CA SER A 28 12.15 -15.01 1.93
C SER A 28 13.66 -14.87 2.06
N TYR A 29 14.31 -14.17 1.14
CA TYR A 29 15.75 -13.89 1.24
C TYR A 29 16.02 -12.99 2.47
N ASP A 30 17.06 -13.31 3.25
CA ASP A 30 17.34 -12.62 4.53
C ASP A 30 18.19 -11.35 4.39
N GLU A 31 18.66 -11.03 3.18
CA GLU A 31 19.50 -9.86 2.85
C GLU A 31 20.86 -9.85 3.56
N THR A 32 21.32 -11.00 4.07
CA THR A 32 22.60 -11.12 4.80
C THR A 32 23.75 -11.70 3.96
N ASP A 33 23.53 -12.02 2.69
CA ASP A 33 24.59 -12.44 1.79
C ASP A 33 25.57 -11.27 1.59
N PRO A 34 26.87 -11.43 1.88
CA PRO A 34 27.86 -10.37 1.63
C PRO A 34 28.05 -10.06 0.13
N ALA A 35 27.66 -10.98 -0.77
CA ALA A 35 27.80 -10.81 -2.22
C ALA A 35 26.49 -11.20 -2.93
N PRO A 36 25.38 -10.46 -2.70
CA PRO A 36 24.11 -10.77 -3.32
C PRO A 36 24.19 -10.56 -4.83
N ILE A 37 23.48 -11.41 -5.58
CA ILE A 37 23.32 -11.22 -7.01
C ILE A 37 22.22 -10.18 -7.23
N GLU A 38 22.50 -9.16 -8.03
CA GLU A 38 21.52 -8.17 -8.46
C GLU A 38 20.99 -8.49 -9.86
N GLY A 39 19.73 -8.14 -10.10
CA GLY A 39 19.12 -8.23 -11.42
C GLY A 39 17.83 -7.44 -11.49
N THR A 40 17.10 -7.59 -12.60
CA THR A 40 15.85 -6.87 -12.82
C THR A 40 14.71 -7.86 -13.06
N GLU A 41 13.63 -7.71 -12.29
CA GLU A 41 12.40 -8.49 -12.44
C GLU A 41 11.20 -7.53 -12.46
N ASN A 42 10.35 -7.63 -13.47
CA ASN A 42 9.19 -6.75 -13.66
C ASN A 42 9.52 -5.24 -13.58
N GLY A 43 10.69 -4.85 -14.10
CA GLY A 43 11.16 -3.46 -14.07
C GLY A 43 11.65 -2.96 -12.70
N SER A 44 11.75 -3.83 -11.70
CA SER A 44 12.32 -3.53 -10.39
C SER A 44 13.66 -4.21 -10.20
N THR A 45 14.64 -3.51 -9.61
CA THR A 45 15.88 -4.13 -9.13
C THR A 45 15.54 -5.12 -8.01
N VAL A 46 16.01 -6.35 -8.15
CA VAL A 46 15.86 -7.41 -7.15
C VAL A 46 17.23 -7.97 -6.78
N ARG A 47 17.38 -8.37 -5.51
CA ARG A 47 18.57 -9.06 -5.01
C ARG A 47 18.22 -10.49 -4.64
N TRP A 48 19.13 -11.42 -4.88
CA TRP A 48 18.96 -12.80 -4.43
C TRP A 48 20.31 -13.46 -4.18
N SER A 49 20.33 -14.44 -3.28
CA SER A 49 21.46 -15.37 -3.13
C SER A 49 21.21 -16.69 -3.88
N THR A 50 22.28 -17.34 -4.34
CA THR A 50 22.26 -18.74 -4.79
C THR A 50 22.38 -19.75 -3.66
N ASP A 51 22.82 -19.30 -2.48
CA ASP A 51 22.86 -20.10 -1.26
C ASP A 51 21.44 -20.27 -0.71
N VAL A 52 21.03 -21.53 -0.52
CA VAL A 52 19.70 -21.87 -0.03
C VAL A 52 19.52 -21.55 1.45
N GLU A 53 20.61 -21.42 2.22
CA GLU A 53 20.55 -21.11 3.66
C GLU A 53 20.26 -19.63 3.93
N ARG A 54 20.45 -18.75 2.94
CA ARG A 54 20.11 -17.31 3.01
C ARG A 54 18.63 -17.02 2.86
N TYR A 55 17.78 -18.05 2.88
CA TYR A 55 16.34 -17.90 2.80
C TYR A 55 15.71 -18.32 4.13
N ARG A 56 14.87 -17.48 4.71
CA ARG A 56 14.17 -17.80 5.96
C ARG A 56 12.69 -18.11 5.68
N PRO A 57 12.09 -19.05 6.44
CA PRO A 57 10.66 -19.34 6.32
C PRO A 57 9.87 -18.26 7.05
N LEU A 58 8.95 -17.58 6.36
CA LEU A 58 8.10 -16.53 6.93
C LEU A 58 6.62 -16.79 6.67
N CYS A 59 5.77 -16.40 7.62
CA CYS A 59 4.34 -16.25 7.36
C CYS A 59 4.08 -15.03 6.46
N LEU A 60 2.91 -14.95 5.83
CA LEU A 60 2.59 -13.90 4.84
C LEU A 60 2.70 -12.48 5.41
N SER A 61 2.28 -12.27 6.66
CA SER A 61 2.33 -10.95 7.31
C SER A 61 3.77 -10.54 7.65
N CYS A 62 4.59 -11.45 8.17
CA CYS A 62 5.99 -11.20 8.46
C CYS A 62 6.82 -10.99 7.19
N HIS A 63 6.52 -11.74 6.12
CA HIS A 63 7.17 -11.56 4.82
C HIS A 63 6.88 -10.16 4.27
N LYS A 64 5.60 -9.78 4.17
CA LYS A 64 5.18 -8.44 3.72
C LYS A 64 5.80 -7.32 4.57
N ARG A 65 5.93 -7.51 5.88
CA ARG A 65 6.58 -6.54 6.77
C ARG A 65 8.06 -6.36 6.46
N THR A 66 8.76 -7.46 6.16
CA THR A 66 10.18 -7.43 5.75
C THR A 66 10.34 -6.70 4.43
N ASP A 67 9.57 -7.07 3.40
CA ASP A 67 9.63 -6.43 2.08
C ASP A 67 9.34 -4.93 2.16
N ASN A 68 8.35 -4.54 2.97
CA ASN A 68 8.03 -3.13 3.18
C ASN A 68 9.16 -2.37 3.89
N ARG A 69 9.91 -3.03 4.78
CA ARG A 69 11.09 -2.43 5.41
C ARG A 69 12.18 -2.19 4.38
N VAL A 70 12.53 -3.21 3.59
CA VAL A 70 13.53 -3.09 2.51
C VAL A 70 13.15 -1.98 1.53
N ARG A 71 11.90 -1.96 1.05
CA ARG A 71 11.40 -0.91 0.16
C ARG A 71 11.51 0.49 0.77
N ARG A 72 11.29 0.64 2.08
CA ARG A 72 11.44 1.92 2.78
C ARG A 72 12.89 2.36 2.87
N ASP A 73 13.77 1.45 3.29
CA ASP A 73 15.20 1.71 3.45
C ASP A 73 15.86 2.06 2.10
N GLU A 74 15.38 1.45 1.00
CA GLU A 74 15.83 1.74 -0.37
C GLU A 74 15.14 2.96 -1.02
N GLY A 75 14.26 3.66 -0.31
CA GLY A 75 13.51 4.80 -0.87
C GLY A 75 12.49 4.43 -1.96
N ARG A 76 12.24 3.14 -2.20
CA ARG A 76 11.21 2.59 -3.10
C ARG A 76 9.83 2.46 -2.44
N TRP A 77 9.65 3.07 -1.28
CA TRP A 77 8.34 3.14 -0.64
C TRP A 77 7.49 4.21 -1.31
N ASN A 78 6.36 3.80 -1.91
CA ASN A 78 5.36 4.74 -2.37
C ASN A 78 4.48 5.15 -1.17
N PRO A 79 4.61 6.37 -0.62
CA PRO A 79 3.71 6.81 0.43
C PRO A 79 2.27 6.81 -0.09
N ARG A 80 1.30 6.65 0.82
CA ARG A 80 -0.09 6.89 0.43
C ARG A 80 -0.15 8.31 -0.15
N PRO A 81 -0.74 8.50 -1.34
CA PRO A 81 -0.84 9.82 -1.93
C PRO A 81 -1.57 10.74 -0.95
N LEU A 82 -1.08 11.97 -0.81
CA LEU A 82 -1.74 12.98 -0.02
C LEU A 82 -3.17 13.19 -0.59
N ILE A 83 -4.16 13.24 0.29
CA ILE A 83 -5.57 13.45 -0.07
C ILE A 83 -6.16 14.61 0.72
N GLY A 84 -7.21 15.23 0.20
CA GLY A 84 -7.89 16.32 0.89
C GLY A 84 -6.98 17.53 1.12
N THR A 85 -7.12 18.17 2.28
CA THR A 85 -6.32 19.33 2.70
C THR A 85 -4.82 19.04 2.80
N ALA A 86 -4.43 17.79 3.04
CA ALA A 86 -3.02 17.40 3.07
C ALA A 86 -2.36 17.44 1.68
N ASN A 87 -3.14 17.51 0.58
CA ASN A 87 -2.60 17.56 -0.78
C ASN A 87 -2.57 19.01 -1.30
N PRO A 88 -1.39 19.62 -1.50
CA PRO A 88 -1.29 21.01 -1.99
C PRO A 88 -1.77 21.17 -3.45
N ARG A 89 -1.97 20.06 -4.17
CA ARG A 89 -2.53 20.02 -5.53
C ARG A 89 -3.99 19.54 -5.55
N ALA A 90 -4.67 19.58 -4.41
CA ALA A 90 -6.07 19.20 -4.32
C ALA A 90 -6.93 20.11 -5.21
N LYS A 91 -7.89 19.50 -5.93
CA LYS A 91 -8.80 20.23 -6.83
C LYS A 91 -9.88 21.03 -6.10
N LEU A 92 -10.23 20.64 -4.88
CA LEU A 92 -11.23 21.35 -4.07
C LEU A 92 -10.53 22.12 -2.96
N THR A 93 -10.96 23.35 -2.73
CA THR A 93 -10.54 24.14 -1.58
C THR A 93 -11.38 23.79 -0.35
N THR A 94 -10.90 24.16 0.83
CA THR A 94 -11.65 24.00 2.10
C THR A 94 -13.04 24.63 2.03
N ASP A 95 -13.17 25.81 1.43
CA ASP A 95 -14.46 26.51 1.34
C ASP A 95 -15.41 25.84 0.35
N GLN A 96 -14.91 25.29 -0.75
CA GLN A 96 -15.71 24.48 -1.66
C GLN A 96 -16.21 23.19 -0.99
N VAL A 97 -15.38 22.57 -0.14
CA VAL A 97 -15.79 21.38 0.62
C VAL A 97 -16.88 21.71 1.65
N ARG A 98 -16.73 22.81 2.40
CA ARG A 98 -17.77 23.31 3.30
C ARG A 98 -19.06 23.56 2.55
N GLU A 99 -18.98 24.19 1.37
CA GLU A 99 -20.16 24.45 0.54
C GLU A 99 -20.85 23.17 0.07
N ILE A 100 -20.09 22.19 -0.44
CA ILE A 100 -20.62 20.88 -0.83
C ILE A 100 -21.37 20.22 0.34
N ARG A 101 -20.79 20.24 1.54
CA ARG A 101 -21.41 19.62 2.72
C ARG A 101 -22.62 20.38 3.23
N ARG A 102 -22.59 21.72 3.23
CA ARG A 102 -23.76 22.54 3.56
C ARG A 102 -24.93 22.25 2.62
N ARG A 103 -24.67 22.19 1.31
CA ARG A 103 -25.71 21.85 0.32
C ARG A 103 -26.24 20.44 0.49
N ALA A 104 -25.38 19.48 0.83
CA ALA A 104 -25.80 18.12 1.15
C ALA A 104 -26.68 18.06 2.41
N ALA A 105 -26.33 18.81 3.46
CA ALA A 105 -27.11 18.88 4.69
C ALA A 105 -28.46 19.61 4.52
N ALA A 106 -28.51 20.65 3.68
CA ALA A 106 -29.72 21.41 3.37
C ALA A 106 -30.62 20.71 2.32
N ALA A 107 -30.17 19.62 1.72
CA ALA A 107 -30.92 18.92 0.68
C ALA A 107 -32.08 18.13 1.30
N ASN A 108 -33.28 18.70 1.25
CA ASN A 108 -34.53 18.03 1.64
C ASN A 108 -34.95 16.91 0.65
N GLN A 109 -34.34 16.86 -0.53
CA GLN A 109 -34.55 15.84 -1.57
C GLN A 109 -33.22 15.17 -1.95
N ARG A 110 -33.26 14.11 -2.77
CA ARG A 110 -32.07 13.40 -3.23
C ARG A 110 -31.03 14.36 -3.83
N LEU A 111 -29.87 14.44 -3.20
CA LEU A 111 -28.76 15.27 -3.66
C LEU A 111 -28.33 14.88 -5.08
N ASN A 112 -28.29 15.86 -5.98
CA ASN A 112 -27.80 15.65 -7.34
C ASN A 112 -26.27 15.74 -7.38
N VAL A 113 -25.60 14.64 -7.01
CA VAL A 113 -24.14 14.51 -7.03
C VAL A 113 -23.54 14.82 -8.42
N SER A 114 -24.27 14.52 -9.49
CA SER A 114 -23.84 14.83 -10.87
C SER A 114 -23.83 16.33 -11.16
N ALA A 115 -24.72 17.12 -10.55
CA ALA A 115 -24.69 18.58 -10.66
C ALA A 115 -23.48 19.15 -9.92
N LEU A 116 -23.25 18.73 -8.67
CA LEU A 116 -22.08 19.14 -7.88
C LEU A 116 -20.75 18.77 -8.57
N SER A 117 -20.69 17.57 -9.16
CA SER A 117 -19.52 17.12 -9.93
C SER A 117 -19.18 18.08 -11.08
N ARG A 118 -20.18 18.54 -11.84
CA ARG A 118 -19.99 19.47 -12.95
C ARG A 118 -19.63 20.87 -12.45
N GLU A 119 -20.33 21.35 -11.43
CA GLU A 119 -20.12 22.69 -10.87
C GLU A 119 -18.72 22.85 -10.28
N PHE A 120 -18.25 21.87 -9.51
CA PHE A 120 -16.94 21.92 -8.86
C PHE A 120 -15.80 21.31 -9.71
N GLY A 121 -16.07 20.89 -10.95
CA GLY A 121 -15.05 20.37 -11.86
C GLY A 121 -14.33 19.10 -11.38
N VAL A 122 -15.01 18.27 -10.59
CA VAL A 122 -14.46 17.02 -10.02
C VAL A 122 -15.32 15.83 -10.39
N CYS A 123 -14.75 14.62 -10.39
CA CYS A 123 -15.52 13.41 -10.66
C CYS A 123 -16.50 13.11 -9.50
N ARG A 124 -17.61 12.40 -9.81
CA ARG A 124 -18.62 12.00 -8.82
C ARG A 124 -18.02 11.31 -7.59
N GLY A 125 -17.08 10.39 -7.80
CA GLY A 125 -16.40 9.71 -6.68
C GLY A 125 -15.57 10.62 -5.78
N SER A 126 -15.14 11.81 -6.24
CA SER A 126 -14.54 12.82 -5.36
C SER A 126 -15.58 13.49 -4.48
N ILE A 127 -16.78 13.77 -5.01
CA ILE A 127 -17.90 14.29 -4.22
C ILE A 127 -18.31 13.24 -3.17
N ASP A 128 -18.48 11.97 -3.54
CA ASP A 128 -18.84 10.90 -2.60
C ASP A 128 -17.83 10.79 -1.44
N ARG A 129 -16.53 10.89 -1.70
CA ARG A 129 -15.50 10.87 -0.64
C ARG A 129 -15.54 12.10 0.27
N VAL A 130 -15.97 13.25 -0.24
CA VAL A 130 -16.16 14.47 0.56
C VAL A 130 -17.37 14.31 1.48
N LEU A 131 -18.47 13.76 0.96
CA LEU A 131 -19.72 13.53 1.69
C LEU A 131 -19.56 12.44 2.77
N ASP A 132 -18.91 11.33 2.44
CA ASP A 132 -18.68 10.22 3.37
C ASP A 132 -17.51 10.47 4.34
N GLY A 133 -16.88 11.65 4.30
CA GLY A 133 -15.73 11.99 5.16
C GLY A 133 -14.46 11.16 4.92
N ARG A 134 -14.36 10.44 3.79
CA ARG A 134 -13.14 9.68 3.44
C ARG A 134 -11.99 10.61 3.04
N SER A 135 -12.30 11.80 2.55
CA SER A 135 -11.39 12.92 2.26
C SER A 135 -11.81 14.21 2.98
N TYR A 136 -10.88 15.13 3.22
CA TYR A 136 -11.11 16.40 3.93
C TYR A 136 -11.75 16.18 5.31
N ARG A 137 -11.17 15.28 6.11
CA ARG A 137 -11.68 14.86 7.43
C ARG A 137 -11.64 15.97 8.49
N ASP A 138 -10.72 16.90 8.29
CA ASP A 138 -10.41 18.06 9.11
C ASP A 138 -11.28 19.29 8.79
N VAL A 139 -11.96 19.26 7.65
CA VAL A 139 -12.98 20.26 7.31
C VAL A 139 -14.28 19.85 8.00
N ALA A 140 -15.06 20.80 8.52
CA ALA A 140 -16.42 20.57 9.00
C ALA A 140 -17.41 20.78 7.86
#